data_AF-A0A968PS89-F1
#
_entry.id   AF-A0A968PS89-F1
#
_cell.length_a   1.000
_cell.length_b   1.000
_cell.length_c   1.000
_cell.angle_alpha   90.00
_cell.angle_beta   90.00
_cell.angle_gamma   90.00
#
_symmetry.space_group_name_H-M   'P 1'
#
loop_
_entity.id
_entity.type
_entity.pdbx_description
1 polymer ?
#
loop_
_entity_poly.entity_id
_entity_poly.type
_entity_poly.pdbx_seq_one_letter_code
_entity_poly.pdbx_strand_id
1 'polypeptide(L)'
;MNSTDNSPTEDIESAVSASVSELQHQLHDLLKQLSPERLQVLADFAAYLADAESEAATQELLAIPGLLERVQQNRATPKTHYTSWRTLRSDV
;
A
#
# COMPACT_ATOMS: atom_id res chain seq x y z
N MET A 1 -16.30 1.62 -42.04
CA MET A 1 -15.05 1.41 -41.28
C MET A 1 -15.25 1.99 -39.90
N ASN A 2 -15.36 1.17 -38.86
CA ASN A 2 -15.42 1.66 -37.48
C ASN A 2 -14.05 1.38 -36.85
N SER A 3 -13.29 2.43 -36.58
CA SER A 3 -11.97 2.34 -35.95
C SER A 3 -12.14 1.83 -34.53
N THR A 4 -11.48 0.71 -34.23
CA THR A 4 -11.26 0.24 -32.86
C THR A 4 -10.28 1.20 -32.19
N ASP A 5 -10.81 2.01 -31.29
CA ASP A 5 -10.03 2.76 -30.30
C ASP A 5 -9.68 1.78 -29.18
N ASN A 6 -8.52 1.13 -29.29
CA ASN A 6 -7.99 0.28 -28.23
C ASN A 6 -6.93 1.10 -27.48
N SER A 7 -7.33 1.68 -26.35
CA SER A 7 -6.42 2.40 -25.45
C SER A 7 -5.41 1.42 -24.82
N PRO A 8 -4.10 1.69 -24.83
CA PRO A 8 -3.05 0.76 -24.34
C PRO A 8 -2.94 0.60 -22.82
N THR A 9 -3.87 1.14 -22.04
CA THR A 9 -3.70 1.29 -20.59
C THR A 9 -4.03 0.05 -19.77
N GLU A 10 -4.86 -0.87 -20.29
CA GLU A 10 -5.25 -2.08 -19.56
C GLU A 10 -4.19 -3.21 -19.61
N ASP A 11 -3.35 -3.23 -20.65
CA ASP A 11 -2.34 -4.28 -20.84
C ASP A 11 -1.14 -4.15 -19.86
N ILE A 12 -0.84 -2.93 -19.39
CA ILE A 12 0.34 -2.67 -18.54
C ILE A 12 0.08 -3.15 -17.10
N GLU A 13 -1.10 -2.88 -16.54
CA GLU A 13 -1.45 -3.37 -15.20
C GLU A 13 -1.60 -4.89 -15.17
N SER A 14 -2.15 -5.48 -16.25
CA SER A 14 -2.27 -6.93 -16.39
C SER A 14 -0.90 -7.62 -16.47
N ALA A 15 0.04 -7.08 -17.27
CA ALA A 15 1.41 -7.58 -17.38
C ALA A 15 2.21 -7.44 -16.07
N VAL A 16 2.01 -6.34 -15.33
CA VAL A 16 2.62 -6.15 -14.01
C VAL A 16 2.05 -7.15 -13.00
N SER A 17 0.74 -7.39 -12.99
CA SER A 17 0.14 -8.38 -12.08
C SER A 17 0.61 -9.82 -12.35
N ALA A 18 0.80 -10.18 -13.63
CA ALA A 18 1.39 -11.46 -14.01
C ALA A 18 2.81 -11.59 -13.44
N SER A 19 3.62 -10.51 -13.51
CA SER A 19 4.98 -10.49 -12.96
C SER A 19 5.04 -10.66 -11.43
N VAL A 20 4.06 -10.12 -10.68
CA VAL A 20 4.01 -10.27 -9.22
C VAL A 20 3.73 -11.73 -8.83
N SER A 21 2.78 -12.37 -9.51
CA SER A 21 2.43 -13.76 -9.23
C SER A 21 3.58 -14.74 -9.53
N GLU A 22 4.37 -14.42 -10.56
CA GLU A 22 5.54 -15.18 -10.99
C GLU A 22 6.72 -14.96 -10.01
N LEU A 23 6.94 -13.72 -9.54
CA LEU A 23 7.90 -13.42 -8.48
C LEU A 23 7.56 -14.13 -7.17
N GLN A 24 6.28 -14.19 -6.78
CA GLN A 24 5.85 -14.91 -5.57
C GLN A 24 6.13 -16.41 -5.68
N HIS A 25 5.89 -17.01 -6.85
CA HIS A 25 6.22 -18.42 -7.09
C HIS A 25 7.73 -18.68 -7.00
N GLN A 26 8.54 -17.86 -7.67
CA GLN A 26 10.00 -17.98 -7.61
C GLN A 26 10.51 -17.85 -6.17
N LEU A 27 10.00 -16.89 -5.41
CA LEU A 27 10.39 -16.70 -4.01
C LEU A 27 10.01 -17.92 -3.16
N HIS A 28 8.80 -18.45 -3.33
CA HIS A 28 8.34 -19.64 -2.61
C HIS A 28 9.22 -20.87 -2.88
N ASP A 29 9.66 -21.07 -4.12
CA ASP A 29 10.54 -22.19 -4.46
C ASP A 29 11.97 -22.02 -3.95
N LEU A 30 12.47 -20.78 -3.88
CA LEU A 30 13.75 -20.47 -3.25
C LEU A 30 13.71 -20.70 -1.74
N LEU A 31 12.63 -20.28 -1.07
CA LEU A 31 12.45 -20.44 0.38
C LEU A 31 12.56 -21.91 0.82
N LYS A 32 12.08 -22.86 0.01
CA LYS A 32 12.18 -24.31 0.30
C LYS A 32 13.60 -24.85 0.34
N GLN A 33 14.56 -24.15 -0.27
CA GLN A 33 15.94 -24.61 -0.45
C GLN A 33 16.90 -24.00 0.57
N LEU A 34 16.45 -23.02 1.36
CA LEU A 34 17.29 -22.30 2.30
C LEU A 34 17.41 -23.02 3.65
N SER A 35 18.55 -22.85 4.31
CA SER A 35 18.72 -23.28 5.70
C SER A 35 17.92 -22.37 6.66
N PRO A 36 17.61 -22.84 7.88
CA PRO A 36 16.89 -22.04 8.87
C PRO A 36 17.53 -20.67 9.15
N GLU A 37 18.86 -20.58 9.21
CA GLU A 37 19.58 -19.34 9.48
C GLU A 37 19.42 -18.35 8.32
N ARG A 38 19.41 -18.84 7.08
CA ARG A 38 19.19 -18.01 5.90
C ARG A 38 17.74 -17.56 5.80
N LEU A 39 16.80 -18.41 6.18
CA LEU A 39 15.39 -18.04 6.28
C LEU A 39 15.15 -16.94 7.31
N GLN A 40 15.82 -17.00 8.46
CA GLN A 40 15.72 -15.95 9.48
C GLN A 40 16.21 -14.60 8.94
N VAL A 41 17.37 -14.57 8.28
CA VAL A 41 17.89 -13.33 7.67
C VAL A 41 16.93 -12.78 6.62
N LEU A 42 16.31 -13.65 5.81
CA LEU A 42 15.36 -13.23 4.79
C LEU A 42 14.07 -12.67 5.41
N ALA A 43 13.60 -13.27 6.51
CA ALA A 43 12.43 -12.79 7.26
C ALA A 43 12.68 -11.41 7.88
N ASP A 44 13.84 -11.22 8.50
CA ASP A 44 14.24 -9.92 9.07
C ASP A 44 14.33 -8.84 7.97
N PHE A 45 14.88 -9.20 6.80
CA PHE A 45 14.96 -8.28 5.67
C PHE A 45 13.57 -7.97 5.07
N ALA A 46 12.69 -8.95 4.95
CA ALA A 46 11.32 -8.74 4.49
C ALA A 46 10.52 -7.82 5.42
N ALA A 47 10.70 -7.98 6.75
CA ALA A 47 10.11 -7.09 7.74
C ALA A 47 10.60 -5.65 7.55
N TYR A 48 11.91 -5.46 7.38
CA TYR A 48 12.48 -4.13 7.06
C TYR A 48 11.89 -3.52 5.79
N LEU A 49 11.73 -4.30 4.71
CA LEU A 49 11.14 -3.80 3.47
C LEU A 49 9.66 -3.40 3.66
N ALA A 50 8.88 -4.19 4.40
CA ALA A 50 7.49 -3.87 4.70
C ALA A 50 7.37 -2.58 5.54
N ASP A 51 8.26 -2.41 6.52
CA ASP A 51 8.33 -1.18 7.31
C ASP A 51 8.75 0.02 6.44
N ALA A 52 9.75 -0.13 5.57
CA ALA A 52 10.21 0.93 4.67
C ALA A 52 9.15 1.34 3.63
N GLU A 53 8.41 0.38 3.08
CA GLU A 53 7.28 0.63 2.17
C GLU A 53 6.15 1.40 2.89
N SER A 54 5.90 1.06 4.15
CA SER A 54 4.98 1.79 5.04
C SER A 54 5.51 3.19 5.41
N GLU A 55 6.82 3.35 5.63
CA GLU A 55 7.45 4.63 5.93
C GLU A 55 7.38 5.61 4.76
N ALA A 56 7.53 5.15 3.51
CA ALA A 56 7.41 6.01 2.33
C ALA A 56 6.05 6.72 2.27
N ALA A 57 4.96 6.00 2.57
CA ALA A 57 3.62 6.59 2.66
C ALA A 57 3.44 7.50 3.90
N THR A 58 4.18 7.22 4.98
CA THR A 58 4.11 7.98 6.23
C THR A 58 4.91 9.29 6.17
N GLN A 59 5.98 9.36 5.38
CA GLN A 59 6.80 10.56 5.20
C GLN A 59 6.00 11.73 4.59
N GLU A 60 5.11 11.46 3.64
CA GLU A 60 4.22 12.49 3.08
C GLU A 60 3.32 13.12 4.15
N LEU A 61 2.81 12.29 5.07
CA LEU A 61 1.98 12.76 6.18
C LEU A 61 2.79 13.52 7.23
N LEU A 62 4.02 13.08 7.53
CA LEU A 62 4.93 13.77 8.45
C LEU A 62 5.40 15.13 7.92
N ALA A 63 5.47 15.28 6.60
CA ALA A 63 5.81 16.55 5.96
C ALA A 63 4.72 17.62 6.11
N ILE A 64 3.48 17.25 6.49
CA ILE A 64 2.38 18.19 6.72
C ILE A 64 2.56 18.84 8.10
N PRO A 65 2.87 20.15 8.17
CA PRO A 65 3.13 20.81 9.44
C PRO A 65 1.91 20.77 10.37
N GLY A 66 2.12 20.37 11.62
CA GLY A 66 1.07 20.34 12.63
C GLY A 66 0.07 19.19 12.50
N LEU A 67 0.26 18.25 11.56
CA LEU A 67 -0.69 17.16 11.35
C LEU A 67 -0.75 16.21 12.54
N LEU A 68 0.40 15.83 13.11
CA LEU A 68 0.45 14.90 14.24
C LEU A 68 -0.25 15.48 15.47
N GLU A 69 -0.02 16.76 15.78
CA GLU A 69 -0.67 17.48 16.87
C GLU A 69 -2.18 17.53 16.66
N ARG A 70 -2.62 17.83 15.43
CA ARG A 70 -4.05 17.82 15.08
C ARG A 70 -4.66 16.44 15.20
N VAL A 71 -3.98 15.38 14.77
CA VAL A 71 -4.47 14.00 14.90
C VAL A 71 -4.60 13.62 16.37
N GLN A 72 -3.60 13.94 17.20
CA GLN A 72 -3.64 13.69 18.63
C GLN A 72 -4.77 14.45 19.33
N GLN A 73 -4.96 15.73 19.00
CA GLN A 73 -6.07 16.53 19.52
C GLN A 73 -7.43 15.92 19.13
N ASN A 74 -7.57 15.46 17.89
CA ASN A 74 -8.81 14.87 17.40
C ASN A 74 -9.14 13.49 17.99
N ARG A 75 -8.17 12.76 18.54
CA ARG A 75 -8.44 11.49 19.24
C ARG A 75 -9.30 11.67 20.50
N ALA A 76 -9.21 12.83 21.12
CA ALA A 76 -10.03 13.19 22.29
C ALA A 76 -11.36 13.84 21.91
N THR A 77 -11.63 14.06 20.61
CA THR A 77 -12.85 14.73 20.16
C THR A 77 -14.08 13.83 20.42
N PRO A 78 -15.09 14.32 21.15
CA PRO A 78 -16.32 13.57 21.36
C PRO A 78 -17.04 13.29 20.04
N LYS A 79 -17.65 12.10 19.91
CA LYS A 79 -18.40 11.70 18.70
C LYS A 79 -19.55 12.64 18.35
N THR A 80 -20.04 13.44 19.30
CA THR A 80 -21.06 14.48 19.06
C THR A 80 -20.60 15.58 18.11
N HIS A 81 -19.29 15.76 17.93
CA HIS A 81 -18.70 16.69 16.97
C HIS A 81 -18.42 16.06 15.60
N TYR A 82 -18.72 14.78 15.41
CA TYR A 82 -18.49 14.11 14.13
C TYR A 82 -19.64 14.45 13.17
N THR A 83 -19.30 14.70 11.92
CA THR A 83 -20.28 14.87 10.85
C THR A 83 -20.24 13.66 9.92
N SER A 84 -21.40 13.13 9.57
CA SER A 84 -21.50 12.00 8.63
C SER A 84 -21.00 12.45 7.26
N TRP A 85 -20.19 11.61 6.59
CA TRP A 85 -19.73 11.92 5.23
C TRP A 85 -20.90 12.05 4.23
N ARG A 86 -22.02 11.37 4.49
CA ARG A 86 -23.25 11.46 3.67
C ARG A 86 -23.90 12.84 3.73
N THR A 87 -23.66 13.61 4.79
CA THR A 87 -24.18 14.99 4.91
C THR A 87 -23.19 16.02 4.39
N LEU A 88 -21.96 15.63 4.07
CA LEU A 88 -20.90 16.50 3.53
C LEU A 88 -20.80 16.40 2.01
N ARG A 89 -21.16 15.25 1.44
CA ARG A 89 -21.12 15.02 0.00
C ARG A 89 -22.49 15.26 -0.61
N SER A 90 -22.53 16.03 -1.69
CA SER A 90 -23.75 16.34 -2.46
C SER A 90 -23.94 15.43 -3.67
N ASP A 91 -22.99 14.56 -3.95
CA ASP A 91 -22.89 13.73 -5.15
C ASP A 91 -23.22 12.25 -4.90
N VAL A 92 -23.89 11.96 -3.79
CA VAL A 92 -24.25 10.61 -3.32
C VAL A 92 -25.75 10.52 -3.05
#